data_AF-A0A1V5N6Q9-F1
#
_entry.id   AF-A0A1V5N6Q9-F1
#
_cell.length_a   1.000
_cell.length_b   1.000
_cell.length_c   1.000
_cell.angle_alpha   90.00
_cell.angle_beta   90.00
_cell.angle_gamma   90.00
#
_symmetry.space_group_name_H-M   'P 1'
#
loop_
_entity.id
_entity.type
_entity.pdbx_description
1 polymer ?
#
loop_
_entity_poly.entity_id
_entity_poly.type
_entity_poly.pdbx_seq_one_letter_code
_entity_poly.pdbx_strand_id
1 'polypeptide(L)'
;MNFLRFLFSKAFLKQLLILAGVIIVLLVIINFWLKSFTNHGEYITVPDFSGLLYSEVEDYADERDLEAVIIDSIYDNTKTKGSVISQDPLPGALVKDGRKIYLTIVSLSPEMVKMPNLIDLTLRQAISTLEIYGLRVGKLTYVPHIAVNAVLKQEYRGVEIQPGKTIEKGSRINLTLGQGLRDEKIQVPFLLGMSREEAIMALHSASLNLGAEVYQEGASAGKAFVSKQAPLFSENAYVNLGTAIDLWYKPKAETDLKMLQQNLQQEINSQTPQE
;
A
#
# COMPACT_ATOMS: atom_id res chain seq x y z
N MET A 1 31.25 -16.72 -74.91
CA MET A 1 30.73 -17.97 -74.32
C MET A 1 31.77 -18.74 -73.48
N ASN A 2 32.69 -18.03 -72.78
CA ASN A 2 33.82 -18.67 -72.07
C ASN A 2 33.62 -18.77 -70.54
N PHE A 3 32.70 -17.99 -69.97
CA PHE A 3 32.44 -17.98 -68.52
C PHE A 3 31.76 -19.27 -68.03
N LEU A 4 30.74 -19.75 -68.75
CA LEU A 4 30.07 -21.01 -68.43
C LEU A 4 31.02 -22.22 -68.50
N ARG A 5 31.93 -22.28 -69.48
CA ARG A 5 32.95 -23.35 -69.56
C ARG A 5 33.95 -23.32 -68.39
N PHE A 6 34.25 -22.13 -67.87
CA PHE A 6 35.11 -21.98 -66.69
C PHE A 6 34.44 -22.47 -65.41
N LEU A 7 33.16 -22.16 -65.20
CA LEU A 7 32.35 -22.64 -64.06
C LEU A 7 32.23 -24.17 -64.02
N PHE A 8 32.29 -24.84 -65.18
CA PHE A 8 32.30 -26.31 -65.26
C PHE A 8 33.71 -26.91 -65.45
N SER A 9 34.77 -26.13 -65.27
CA SER A 9 36.13 -26.64 -65.37
C SER A 9 36.48 -27.51 -64.15
N LYS A 10 37.26 -28.58 -64.37
CA LYS A 10 37.70 -29.48 -63.29
C LYS A 10 38.48 -28.75 -62.19
N ALA A 11 39.18 -27.67 -62.53
CA ALA A 11 39.94 -26.86 -61.58
C ALA A 11 39.02 -25.99 -60.70
N PHE A 12 38.03 -25.32 -61.30
CA PHE A 12 37.04 -24.53 -60.57
C PHE A 12 36.21 -25.41 -59.63
N LEU A 13 35.73 -26.56 -60.11
CA LEU A 13 34.95 -27.49 -59.28
C LEU A 13 35.75 -28.02 -58.08
N LYS A 14 37.06 -28.26 -58.24
CA LYS A 14 37.96 -28.64 -57.14
C LYS A 14 38.10 -27.53 -56.09
N GLN A 15 38.31 -26.28 -56.52
CA GLN A 15 38.40 -25.15 -55.59
C GLN A 15 37.07 -24.88 -54.89
N LEU A 16 35.94 -25.02 -55.59
CA LEU A 16 34.61 -24.90 -55.02
C LEU A 16 34.34 -25.98 -53.96
N LEU A 17 34.75 -27.23 -54.22
CA LEU A 17 34.64 -28.32 -53.24
C LEU A 17 35.56 -28.10 -52.03
N ILE A 18 36.78 -27.61 -52.24
CA ILE A 18 37.68 -27.25 -51.13
C ILE A 18 37.07 -26.13 -50.30
N LEU A 19 36.56 -25.07 -50.93
CA LEU A 19 35.90 -23.96 -50.24
C LEU A 19 34.67 -24.45 -49.46
N ALA A 20 33.83 -25.29 -50.07
CA ALA A 20 32.68 -25.88 -49.40
C ALA A 20 33.11 -26.73 -48.19
N GLY A 21 34.17 -27.53 -48.33
CA GLY A 21 34.75 -28.31 -47.23
C GLY A 21 35.26 -27.42 -46.09
N VAL A 22 35.98 -26.34 -46.42
CA VAL A 22 36.44 -25.36 -45.42
C VAL A 22 35.26 -24.70 -44.71
N ILE A 23 34.23 -24.28 -45.43
CA ILE A 23 33.01 -23.68 -44.84
C ILE A 23 32.33 -24.68 -43.90
N ILE A 24 32.20 -25.95 -44.28
CA ILE A 24 31.61 -27.00 -43.44
C ILE A 24 32.43 -27.18 -42.15
N VAL A 25 33.76 -27.28 -42.26
CA VAL A 25 34.64 -27.40 -41.08
C VAL A 25 34.51 -26.19 -40.17
N LEU A 26 34.46 -24.98 -40.74
CA LEU A 26 34.34 -23.74 -39.99
C LEU A 26 32.99 -23.66 -39.26
N LEU A 27 31.90 -24.09 -39.90
CA LEU A 27 30.57 -24.19 -39.27
C LEU A 27 30.52 -25.23 -38.15
N VAL A 28 31.23 -26.36 -38.27
CA VAL A 28 31.32 -27.38 -37.22
C VAL A 28 32.10 -26.84 -36.02
N ILE A 29 33.23 -26.15 -36.26
CA ILE A 29 34.02 -25.52 -35.20
C ILE A 29 33.19 -24.44 -34.48
N ILE A 30 32.51 -23.56 -35.22
CA ILE A 30 31.65 -22.53 -34.64
C ILE A 30 30.52 -23.16 -33.82
N ASN A 31 29.85 -24.19 -34.31
CA ASN A 31 28.80 -24.86 -33.55
C ASN A 31 29.32 -25.50 -32.25
N PHE A 32 30.49 -26.16 -32.31
CA PHE A 32 31.10 -26.75 -31.13
C PHE A 32 31.52 -25.68 -30.12
N TRP A 33 32.11 -24.59 -30.61
CA TRP A 33 32.53 -23.45 -29.79
C TRP A 33 31.33 -22.75 -29.15
N LEU A 34 30.28 -22.45 -29.92
CA LEU A 34 29.02 -21.88 -29.41
C LEU A 34 28.35 -22.79 -28.38
N LYS A 35 28.28 -24.10 -28.63
CA LYS A 35 27.70 -25.06 -27.68
C LYS A 35 28.44 -25.02 -26.34
N SER A 36 29.78 -24.99 -26.38
CA SER A 36 30.61 -24.96 -25.17
C SER A 36 30.61 -23.61 -24.45
N PHE A 37 30.44 -22.50 -25.16
CA PHE A 37 30.51 -21.16 -24.56
C PHE A 37 29.15 -20.64 -24.07
N THR A 38 28.03 -21.18 -24.58
CA THR A 38 26.70 -20.60 -24.36
C THR A 38 25.72 -21.51 -23.61
N ASN A 39 26.12 -22.73 -23.24
CA ASN A 39 25.28 -23.79 -22.65
C ASN A 39 23.92 -23.86 -23.36
N HIS A 40 23.95 -23.93 -24.69
CA HIS A 40 22.75 -23.80 -25.51
C HIS A 40 21.81 -24.99 -25.28
N GLY A 41 20.66 -24.73 -24.65
CA GLY A 41 19.63 -25.74 -24.36
C GLY A 41 19.55 -26.18 -22.89
N GLU A 42 20.45 -25.72 -22.03
CA GLU A 42 20.37 -25.95 -20.59
C GLU A 42 19.65 -24.77 -19.93
N TYR A 43 18.58 -25.09 -19.20
CA TYR A 43 17.75 -24.13 -18.48
C TYR A 43 17.38 -24.70 -17.13
N ILE A 44 17.37 -23.83 -16.13
CA ILE A 44 16.84 -24.11 -14.80
C ILE A 44 15.41 -23.57 -14.75
N THR A 45 14.50 -24.38 -14.23
CA THR A 45 13.15 -23.92 -13.90
C THR A 45 13.19 -23.17 -12.58
N VAL A 46 12.74 -21.92 -12.60
CA VAL A 46 12.69 -21.05 -11.41
C VAL A 46 11.70 -21.63 -10.39
N PRO A 47 12.13 -21.93 -9.15
CA PRO A 47 11.25 -22.38 -8.08
C PRO A 47 10.26 -21.30 -7.62
N ASP A 48 9.21 -21.70 -6.91
CA ASP A 48 8.37 -20.76 -6.17
C ASP A 48 8.94 -20.55 -4.77
N PHE A 49 9.41 -19.32 -4.52
CA PHE A 49 9.94 -18.89 -3.24
C PHE A 49 8.89 -18.20 -2.36
N SER A 50 7.66 -18.02 -2.85
CA SER A 50 6.61 -17.28 -2.15
C SER A 50 6.33 -17.86 -0.76
N GLY A 51 6.46 -17.03 0.27
CA GLY A 51 6.21 -17.41 1.66
C GLY A 51 7.37 -18.10 2.38
N LEU A 52 8.44 -18.49 1.69
CA LEU A 52 9.67 -19.01 2.32
C LEU A 52 10.48 -17.86 2.93
N LEU A 53 11.25 -18.16 3.99
CA LEU A 53 12.19 -17.20 4.57
C LEU A 53 13.39 -17.01 3.65
N TYR A 54 13.95 -15.80 3.61
CA TYR A 54 15.11 -15.50 2.75
C TYR A 54 16.28 -16.48 2.95
N SER A 55 16.56 -16.91 4.19
CA SER A 55 17.60 -17.89 4.47
C SER A 55 17.34 -19.25 3.80
N GLU A 56 16.09 -19.71 3.77
CA GLU A 56 15.72 -20.96 3.12
C GLU A 56 15.79 -20.83 1.59
N VAL A 57 15.48 -19.64 1.08
CA VAL A 57 15.54 -19.32 -0.35
C VAL A 57 16.98 -19.25 -0.85
N GLU A 58 17.88 -18.67 -0.06
CA GLU A 58 19.32 -18.59 -0.36
C GLU A 58 19.91 -20.00 -0.53
N ASP A 59 19.71 -20.89 0.46
CA ASP A 59 20.15 -22.28 0.39
C ASP A 59 19.57 -23.02 -0.84
N TYR A 60 18.26 -22.86 -1.10
CA TYR A 60 17.58 -23.56 -2.19
C TYR A 60 17.97 -23.05 -3.59
N ALA A 61 18.30 -21.76 -3.70
CA ALA A 61 18.77 -21.12 -4.92
C ALA A 61 20.20 -21.56 -5.24
N ASP A 62 21.08 -21.55 -4.24
CA ASP A 62 22.48 -21.96 -4.38
C ASP A 62 22.60 -23.44 -4.82
N GLU A 63 21.76 -24.33 -4.31
CA GLU A 63 21.67 -25.74 -4.76
C GLU A 63 21.35 -25.91 -6.26
N ARG A 64 20.80 -24.87 -6.89
CA ARG A 64 20.31 -24.89 -8.29
C ARG A 64 21.08 -23.92 -9.17
N ASP A 65 22.24 -23.45 -8.74
CA ASP A 65 23.04 -22.46 -9.46
C ASP A 65 22.24 -21.17 -9.76
N LEU A 66 21.34 -20.76 -8.86
CA LEU A 66 20.61 -19.49 -8.93
C LEU A 66 21.10 -18.55 -7.83
N GLU A 67 21.06 -17.24 -8.07
CA GLU A 67 21.49 -16.24 -7.08
C GLU A 67 20.27 -15.47 -6.54
N ALA A 68 19.92 -15.66 -5.27
CA ALA A 68 18.80 -14.95 -4.65
C ALA A 68 19.21 -13.54 -4.17
N VAL A 69 18.60 -12.49 -4.73
CA VAL A 69 18.93 -11.09 -4.42
C VAL A 69 17.71 -10.35 -3.92
N ILE A 70 17.75 -9.83 -2.70
CA ILE A 70 16.70 -8.93 -2.20
C ILE A 70 16.86 -7.56 -2.88
N ILE A 71 15.82 -7.11 -3.57
CA ILE A 71 15.78 -5.78 -4.21
C ILE A 71 14.88 -4.80 -3.49
N ASP A 72 13.90 -5.29 -2.74
CA ASP A 72 12.93 -4.45 -2.05
C ASP A 72 12.34 -5.17 -0.83
N SER A 73 11.73 -4.41 0.07
CA SER A 73 10.98 -4.95 1.20
C SER A 73 9.72 -4.15 1.47
N ILE A 74 8.61 -4.84 1.73
CA ILE A 74 7.33 -4.23 2.05
C ILE A 74 6.94 -4.62 3.47
N TYR A 75 6.55 -3.64 4.28
CA TYR A 75 6.00 -3.95 5.59
C TYR A 75 4.55 -4.43 5.48
N ASP A 76 4.33 -5.71 5.80
CA ASP A 76 3.00 -6.30 5.92
C ASP A 76 2.91 -7.05 7.26
N ASN A 77 1.94 -6.68 8.10
CA ASN A 77 1.77 -7.31 9.42
C ASN A 77 0.91 -8.59 9.37
N THR A 78 0.35 -8.93 8.21
CA THR A 78 -0.43 -10.16 8.00
C THR A 78 0.41 -11.32 7.49
N LYS A 79 1.67 -11.05 7.10
CA LYS A 79 2.62 -12.02 6.56
C LYS A 79 3.82 -12.22 7.49
N THR A 80 4.48 -13.38 7.35
CA THR A 80 5.67 -13.74 8.10
C THR A 80 6.82 -12.77 7.78
N LYS A 81 7.49 -12.23 8.81
CA LYS A 81 8.61 -11.30 8.62
C LYS A 81 9.79 -12.02 7.98
N GLY A 82 10.43 -11.37 7.00
CA GLY A 82 11.56 -11.95 6.27
C GLY A 82 11.16 -12.97 5.20
N SER A 83 9.87 -13.25 5.01
CA SER A 83 9.41 -14.15 3.94
C SER A 83 9.33 -13.45 2.60
N VAL A 84 9.48 -14.17 1.50
CA VAL A 84 9.29 -13.62 0.15
C VAL A 84 7.81 -13.32 -0.13
N ILE A 85 7.55 -12.12 -0.63
CA ILE A 85 6.24 -11.64 -1.08
C ILE A 85 6.08 -11.89 -2.58
N SER A 86 7.12 -11.57 -3.34
CA SER A 86 7.14 -11.69 -4.79
C SER A 86 8.57 -11.91 -5.26
N GLN A 87 8.68 -12.53 -6.44
CA GLN A 87 9.94 -12.81 -7.10
C GLN A 87 9.86 -12.42 -8.57
N ASP A 88 11.02 -12.11 -9.14
CA ASP A 88 11.23 -11.97 -10.58
C ASP A 88 12.56 -12.62 -10.96
N PRO A 89 12.60 -13.58 -11.90
CA PRO A 89 11.49 -14.12 -12.70
C PRO A 89 10.42 -14.89 -11.91
N LEU A 90 9.23 -14.97 -12.49
CA LEU A 90 8.10 -15.70 -11.91
C LEU A 90 8.38 -17.21 -11.80
N PRO A 91 7.73 -17.91 -10.85
CA PRO A 91 7.85 -19.36 -10.72
C PRO A 91 7.53 -20.09 -12.02
N GLY A 92 8.32 -21.12 -12.34
CA GLY A 92 8.19 -21.89 -13.58
C GLY A 92 8.87 -21.27 -14.81
N ALA A 93 9.42 -20.06 -14.70
CA ALA A 93 10.22 -19.47 -15.78
C ALA A 93 11.48 -20.30 -16.05
N LEU A 94 11.94 -20.32 -17.30
CA LEU A 94 13.19 -20.97 -17.70
C LEU A 94 14.31 -19.94 -17.75
N VAL A 95 15.35 -20.15 -16.96
CA VAL A 95 16.51 -19.25 -16.85
C VAL A 95 17.80 -20.01 -17.07
N LYS A 96 18.88 -19.29 -17.33
CA LYS A 96 20.22 -19.88 -17.38
C LYS A 96 20.84 -19.98 -15.99
N ASP A 97 21.85 -20.81 -15.85
CA ASP A 97 22.69 -20.90 -14.66
C ASP A 97 23.29 -19.55 -14.29
N GLY A 98 23.44 -19.31 -12.99
CA GLY A 98 23.88 -18.04 -12.40
C GLY A 98 22.87 -16.91 -12.53
N ARG A 99 21.60 -17.19 -12.87
CA ARG A 99 20.59 -16.14 -12.97
C ARG A 99 20.24 -15.60 -11.59
N LYS A 100 20.27 -14.27 -11.48
CA LYS A 100 19.73 -13.55 -10.32
C LYS A 100 18.21 -13.64 -10.29
N ILE A 101 17.68 -14.10 -9.17
CA ILE A 101 16.27 -14.06 -8.81
C ILE A 101 16.07 -12.90 -7.84
N TYR A 102 15.37 -11.88 -8.29
CA TYR A 102 15.10 -10.68 -7.51
C TYR A 102 13.89 -10.91 -6.63
N LEU A 103 14.04 -10.67 -5.33
CA LEU A 103 13.04 -10.93 -4.32
C LEU A 103 12.58 -9.64 -3.66
N THR A 104 11.28 -9.52 -3.46
CA THR A 104 10.68 -8.57 -2.53
C THR A 104 10.27 -9.34 -1.28
N ILE A 105 10.76 -8.93 -0.11
CA ILE A 105 10.49 -9.62 1.16
C ILE A 105 9.57 -8.82 2.08
N VAL A 106 8.99 -9.50 3.06
CA VAL A 106 8.29 -8.83 4.16
C VAL A 106 9.33 -8.17 5.06
N SER A 107 9.29 -6.84 5.17
CA SER A 107 10.22 -6.08 6.00
C SER A 107 10.17 -6.55 7.46
N LEU A 108 11.34 -6.73 8.07
CA LEU A 108 11.50 -7.16 9.46
C LEU A 108 10.94 -6.14 10.46
N SER A 109 11.03 -4.85 10.11
CA SER A 109 10.59 -3.74 10.95
C SER A 109 9.60 -2.83 10.21
N PRO A 110 8.65 -2.21 10.93
CA PRO A 110 7.85 -1.14 10.38
C PRO A 110 8.74 0.00 9.85
N GLU A 111 8.27 0.70 8.82
CA GLU A 111 8.90 1.95 8.40
C GLU A 111 8.81 2.95 9.57
N MET A 112 9.92 3.61 9.88
CA MET A 112 10.02 4.52 11.01
C MET A 112 10.11 5.96 10.51
N VAL A 113 9.37 6.87 11.12
CA VAL A 113 9.33 8.29 10.79
C VAL A 113 9.61 9.14 12.03
N LYS A 114 10.08 10.37 11.84
CA LYS A 114 10.28 11.31 12.95
C LYS A 114 8.96 11.99 13.29
N MET A 115 8.65 12.11 14.58
CA MET A 115 7.51 12.86 15.07
C MET A 115 7.67 14.34 14.69
N PRO A 116 6.76 14.94 13.90
CA PRO A 116 6.81 16.37 13.60
C PRO A 116 6.52 17.21 14.85
N ASN A 117 6.86 18.50 14.81
CA ASN A 117 6.39 19.44 15.80
C ASN A 117 5.02 19.97 15.38
N LEU A 118 3.97 19.61 16.14
CA LEU A 118 2.61 20.04 15.87
C LEU A 118 2.16 21.18 16.78
N ILE A 119 2.93 21.52 17.82
CA ILE A 119 2.57 22.54 18.79
C ILE A 119 2.36 23.89 18.08
N ASP A 120 1.35 24.64 18.51
CA ASP A 120 0.88 25.92 17.96
C ASP A 120 0.35 25.87 16.51
N LEU A 121 0.38 24.72 15.85
CA LEU A 121 -0.29 24.56 14.55
C LEU A 121 -1.81 24.51 14.74
N THR A 122 -2.54 25.01 13.74
CA THR A 122 -3.98 24.76 13.66
C THR A 122 -4.24 23.27 13.39
N LEU A 123 -5.40 22.76 13.82
CA LEU A 123 -5.81 21.38 13.58
C LEU A 123 -5.65 20.99 12.11
N ARG A 124 -6.08 21.86 11.18
CA ARG A 124 -5.94 21.61 9.74
C ARG A 124 -4.48 21.43 9.31
N GLN A 125 -3.58 22.30 9.77
CA GLN A 125 -2.15 22.18 9.48
C GLN A 125 -1.54 20.93 10.12
N ALA A 126 -1.98 20.58 11.34
CA ALA A 126 -1.52 19.39 12.02
C ALA A 126 -1.95 18.11 11.28
N ILE A 127 -3.19 18.05 10.79
CA ILE A 127 -3.69 16.94 9.96
C ILE A 127 -2.81 16.77 8.72
N SER A 128 -2.60 17.84 7.94
CA SER A 128 -1.77 17.77 6.73
C SER A 128 -0.31 17.41 7.05
N THR A 129 0.23 17.92 8.17
CA THR A 129 1.60 17.61 8.59
C THR A 129 1.73 16.13 8.98
N LEU A 130 0.77 15.58 9.72
CA LEU A 130 0.74 14.16 10.06
C LEU A 130 0.69 13.29 8.80
N GLU A 131 -0.18 13.63 7.84
CA GLU A 131 -0.31 12.90 6.56
C GLU A 131 0.99 12.89 5.76
N ILE A 132 1.69 14.03 5.65
CA ILE A 132 2.99 14.14 4.96
C ILE A 132 4.02 13.19 5.57
N TYR A 133 4.02 13.06 6.90
CA TYR A 133 4.93 12.16 7.62
C TYR A 133 4.43 10.70 7.65
N GLY A 134 3.33 10.39 6.96
CA GLY A 134 2.72 9.06 6.95
C GLY A 134 2.13 8.65 8.30
N LEU A 135 1.82 9.62 9.17
CA LEU A 135 1.17 9.43 10.46
C LEU A 135 -0.34 9.67 10.34
N ARG A 136 -1.08 9.19 11.32
CA ARG A 136 -2.55 9.30 11.34
C ARG A 136 -3.00 10.14 12.53
N VAL A 137 -4.09 10.86 12.34
CA VAL A 137 -4.75 11.58 13.43
C VAL A 137 -5.43 10.57 14.35
N GLY A 138 -5.17 10.71 15.64
CA GLY A 138 -5.79 9.95 16.71
C GLY A 138 -6.98 10.70 17.32
N LYS A 139 -7.17 10.54 18.63
CA LYS A 139 -8.23 11.22 19.38
C LYS A 139 -7.90 12.71 19.54
N LEU A 140 -8.89 13.55 19.30
CA LEU A 140 -8.87 14.98 19.57
C LEU A 140 -9.43 15.23 20.98
N THR A 141 -8.68 15.90 21.83
CA THR A 141 -9.12 16.31 23.17
C THR A 141 -9.15 17.82 23.22
N TYR A 142 -10.26 18.40 23.66
CA TYR A 142 -10.45 19.83 23.69
C TYR A 142 -10.41 20.34 25.13
N VAL A 143 -9.65 21.41 25.36
CA VAL A 143 -9.49 22.02 26.69
C VAL A 143 -9.71 23.54 26.61
N PRO A 144 -10.17 24.19 27.69
CA PRO A 144 -10.32 25.65 27.74
C PRO A 144 -8.99 26.35 27.43
N HIS A 145 -8.95 27.09 26.33
CA HIS A 145 -7.77 27.83 25.89
C HIS A 145 -8.15 28.91 24.88
N ILE A 146 -7.44 30.04 24.87
CA ILE A 146 -7.75 31.20 24.00
C ILE A 146 -7.59 30.89 22.50
N ALA A 147 -6.64 30.03 22.15
CA ALA A 147 -6.34 29.68 20.77
C ALA A 147 -7.20 28.47 20.34
N VAL A 148 -8.35 28.75 19.75
CA VAL A 148 -9.27 27.74 19.20
C VAL A 148 -8.57 26.91 18.12
N ASN A 149 -8.71 25.59 18.18
CA ASN A 149 -8.14 24.62 17.24
C ASN A 149 -6.61 24.65 17.13
N ALA A 150 -5.90 25.36 18.01
CA ALA A 150 -4.44 25.28 18.10
C ALA A 150 -4.05 24.04 18.90
N VAL A 151 -3.05 23.31 18.41
CA VAL A 151 -2.50 22.14 19.11
C VAL A 151 -1.66 22.60 20.29
N LEU A 152 -2.08 22.18 21.48
CA LEU A 152 -1.41 22.44 22.75
C LEU A 152 -0.52 21.28 23.18
N LYS A 153 -0.88 20.06 22.77
CA LYS A 153 -0.16 18.84 23.13
C LYS A 153 -0.29 17.79 22.03
N GLN A 154 0.76 17.00 21.85
CA GLN A 154 0.80 15.84 20.98
C GLN A 154 1.19 14.59 21.79
N GLU A 155 0.45 13.50 21.62
CA GLU A 155 0.62 12.28 22.40
C GLU A 155 0.63 11.04 21.52
N TYR A 156 1.51 10.09 21.85
CA TYR A 156 1.60 8.78 21.24
C TYR A 156 1.38 7.71 22.30
N ARG A 157 0.42 6.80 22.06
CA ARG A 157 0.04 5.73 23.01
C ARG A 157 -0.28 6.27 24.43
N GLY A 158 -0.90 7.44 24.50
CA GLY A 158 -1.32 8.08 25.76
C GLY A 158 -0.22 8.80 26.52
N VAL A 159 0.99 8.90 25.96
CA VAL A 159 2.12 9.63 26.56
C VAL A 159 2.54 10.76 25.63
N GLU A 160 2.91 11.90 26.21
CA GLU A 160 3.42 13.04 25.46
C GLU A 160 4.69 12.67 24.68
N ILE A 161 4.73 13.07 23.41
CA ILE A 161 5.84 12.75 22.52
C ILE A 161 6.53 14.01 22.01
N GLN A 162 7.83 14.10 22.27
CA GLN A 162 8.64 15.22 21.79
C GLN A 162 8.88 15.14 20.28
N PRO A 163 8.96 16.28 19.57
CA PRO A 163 9.37 16.32 18.17
C PRO A 163 10.72 15.64 17.94
N GLY A 164 10.90 15.03 16.77
CA GLY A 164 12.12 14.32 16.38
C GLY A 164 12.25 12.89 16.91
N LYS A 165 11.41 12.47 17.86
CA LYS A 165 11.34 11.07 18.31
C LYS A 165 10.91 10.15 17.17
N THR A 166 11.52 8.98 17.09
CA THR A 166 11.20 7.99 16.06
C THR A 166 9.93 7.21 16.44
N ILE A 167 8.99 7.12 15.50
CA ILE A 167 7.73 6.40 15.64
C ILE A 167 7.41 5.61 14.38
N GLU A 168 6.65 4.53 14.53
CA GLU A 168 6.22 3.70 13.40
C GLU A 168 5.29 4.50 12.49
N LYS A 169 5.53 4.47 11.19
CA LYS A 169 4.63 5.03 10.18
C LYS A 169 3.24 4.40 10.32
N GLY A 170 2.20 5.21 10.10
CA GLY A 170 0.81 4.83 10.32
C GLY A 170 0.36 4.93 11.79
N SER A 171 1.27 5.23 12.72
CA SER A 171 0.93 5.51 14.12
C SER A 171 -0.10 6.63 14.24
N ARG A 172 -1.01 6.48 15.21
CA ARG A 172 -2.01 7.49 15.55
C ARG A 172 -1.47 8.44 16.62
N ILE A 173 -1.59 9.74 16.37
CA ILE A 173 -1.19 10.79 17.30
C ILE A 173 -2.43 11.48 17.85
N ASN A 174 -2.62 11.39 19.17
CA ASN A 174 -3.68 12.12 19.85
C ASN A 174 -3.25 13.58 20.02
N LEU A 175 -4.20 14.50 19.84
CA LEU A 175 -3.95 15.93 19.92
C LEU A 175 -4.80 16.54 21.02
N THR A 176 -4.19 17.35 21.88
CA THR A 176 -4.95 18.26 22.75
C THR A 176 -5.00 19.62 22.08
N LEU A 177 -6.21 20.17 21.95
CA LEU A 177 -6.52 21.37 21.20
C LEU A 177 -7.21 22.39 22.10
N GLY A 178 -7.03 23.67 21.80
CA GLY A 178 -7.82 24.72 22.44
C GLY A 178 -9.25 24.75 21.91
N GLN A 179 -10.22 24.91 22.80
CA GLN A 179 -11.65 24.96 22.43
C GLN A 179 -12.25 26.37 22.46
N GLY A 180 -11.43 27.38 22.73
CA GLY A 180 -11.91 28.73 23.02
C GLY A 180 -12.33 28.91 24.47
N LEU A 181 -12.71 30.14 24.81
CA LEU A 181 -13.27 30.51 26.12
C LEU A 181 -14.81 30.61 26.09
N ARG A 182 -15.42 30.25 24.96
CA ARG A 182 -16.86 30.26 24.72
C ARG A 182 -17.28 28.84 24.35
N ASP A 183 -18.52 28.47 24.66
CA ASP A 183 -19.11 27.19 24.24
C ASP A 183 -19.37 27.22 22.72
N GLU A 184 -18.29 27.12 21.95
CA GLU A 184 -18.36 27.01 20.50
C GLU A 184 -19.01 25.68 20.13
N LYS A 185 -20.02 25.77 19.28
CA LYS A 185 -20.68 24.61 18.71
C LYS A 185 -20.42 24.54 17.22
N ILE A 186 -20.29 23.31 16.75
CA ILE A 186 -20.05 22.97 15.36
C ILE A 186 -21.20 22.12 14.85
N GLN A 187 -21.53 22.30 13.58
CA GLN A 187 -22.57 21.50 12.95
C GLN A 187 -22.08 20.06 12.77
N VAL A 188 -22.94 19.09 13.08
CA VAL A 188 -22.67 17.68 12.81
C VAL A 188 -22.56 17.49 11.29
N PRO A 189 -21.47 16.90 10.76
CA PRO A 189 -21.32 16.69 9.32
C PRO A 189 -22.22 15.54 8.84
N PHE A 190 -22.61 15.59 7.56
CA PHE A 190 -23.27 14.48 6.89
C PHE A 190 -22.23 13.44 6.45
N LEU A 191 -22.33 12.21 6.96
CA LEU A 191 -21.35 11.14 6.74
C LEU A 191 -21.91 9.93 5.99
N LEU A 192 -23.22 9.89 5.73
CA LEU A 192 -23.86 8.74 5.10
C LEU A 192 -23.29 8.47 3.70
N GLY A 193 -23.02 7.20 3.39
CA GLY A 193 -22.45 6.74 2.14
C GLY A 193 -20.94 6.99 1.99
N MET A 194 -20.26 7.59 2.99
CA MET A 194 -18.80 7.69 3.00
C MET A 194 -18.17 6.35 3.40
N SER A 195 -16.98 6.07 2.89
CA SER A 195 -16.13 5.00 3.43
C SER A 195 -15.69 5.34 4.87
N ARG A 196 -15.21 4.33 5.60
CA ARG A 196 -14.69 4.53 6.96
C ARG A 196 -13.59 5.59 7.03
N GLU A 197 -12.64 5.58 6.10
CA GLU A 197 -11.52 6.51 6.11
C GLU A 197 -11.98 7.95 5.78
N GLU A 198 -12.85 8.10 4.79
CA GLU A 198 -13.47 9.39 4.44
C GLU A 198 -14.27 9.98 5.61
N ALA A 199 -15.08 9.15 6.29
CA ALA A 199 -15.87 9.58 7.43
C ALA A 199 -14.99 10.08 8.59
N ILE A 200 -13.89 9.37 8.89
CA ILE A 200 -12.94 9.80 9.93
C ILE A 200 -12.26 11.12 9.56
N MET A 201 -11.83 11.27 8.29
CA MET A 201 -11.24 12.53 7.82
C MET A 201 -12.23 13.70 7.89
N ALA A 202 -13.49 13.47 7.53
CA ALA A 202 -14.56 14.47 7.63
C ALA A 202 -14.81 14.87 9.09
N LEU A 203 -14.86 13.89 10.02
CA LEU A 203 -15.00 14.14 11.45
C LEU A 203 -13.85 15.01 11.99
N HIS A 204 -12.60 14.62 11.74
CA HIS A 204 -11.46 15.39 12.22
C HIS A 204 -11.39 16.79 11.59
N SER A 205 -11.72 16.93 10.31
CA SER A 205 -11.79 18.23 9.63
C SER A 205 -12.88 19.13 10.22
N ALA A 206 -13.97 18.51 10.70
CA ALA A 206 -15.05 19.18 11.42
C ALA A 206 -14.74 19.37 12.91
N SER A 207 -13.54 19.03 13.42
CA SER A 207 -13.17 19.13 14.84
C SER A 207 -13.91 18.14 15.77
N LEU A 208 -14.33 16.98 15.24
CA LEU A 208 -15.06 15.91 15.94
C LEU A 208 -14.23 14.63 16.02
N ASN A 209 -14.65 13.71 16.90
CA ASN A 209 -14.03 12.40 17.05
C ASN A 209 -14.90 11.28 16.47
N LEU A 210 -14.27 10.17 16.08
CA LEU A 210 -14.96 8.91 15.89
C LEU A 210 -15.37 8.32 17.25
N GLY A 211 -16.63 7.93 17.38
CA GLY A 211 -17.19 7.23 18.53
C GLY A 211 -17.20 5.72 18.35
N ALA A 212 -18.29 5.08 18.76
CA ALA A 212 -18.52 3.65 18.59
C ALA A 212 -18.69 3.29 17.10
N GLU A 213 -18.10 2.16 16.71
CA GLU A 213 -18.26 1.60 15.36
C GLU A 213 -19.06 0.30 15.43
N VAL A 214 -20.13 0.20 14.64
CA VAL A 214 -20.96 -1.00 14.56
C VAL A 214 -21.02 -1.50 13.12
N TYR A 215 -20.59 -2.73 12.89
CA TYR A 215 -20.59 -3.36 11.57
C TYR A 215 -21.75 -4.36 11.45
N GLN A 216 -22.55 -4.24 10.39
CA GLN A 216 -23.57 -5.23 10.07
C GLN A 216 -22.93 -6.49 9.45
N GLU A 217 -23.68 -7.60 9.44
CA GLU A 217 -23.19 -8.87 8.86
C GLU A 217 -22.73 -8.66 7.40
N GLY A 218 -21.57 -9.23 7.06
CA GLY A 218 -20.93 -9.06 5.75
C GLY A 218 -20.20 -7.73 5.55
N ALA A 219 -20.31 -6.77 6.46
CA ALA A 219 -19.53 -5.54 6.44
C ALA A 219 -18.15 -5.74 7.08
N SER A 220 -17.11 -5.24 6.43
CA SER A 220 -15.74 -5.17 6.98
C SER A 220 -15.18 -3.78 6.75
N ALA A 221 -14.29 -3.30 7.62
CA ALA A 221 -13.75 -1.94 7.63
C ALA A 221 -13.25 -1.44 6.26
N GLY A 222 -12.70 -2.33 5.41
CA GLY A 222 -12.20 -1.99 4.07
C GLY A 222 -13.23 -2.01 2.93
N LYS A 223 -14.47 -2.48 3.18
CA LYS A 223 -15.53 -2.64 2.16
C LYS A 223 -16.89 -2.11 2.62
N ALA A 224 -16.92 -1.35 3.71
CA ALA A 224 -18.14 -0.89 4.32
C ALA A 224 -18.28 0.63 4.26
N PHE A 225 -19.53 1.07 4.19
CA PHE A 225 -19.93 2.46 4.04
C PHE A 225 -20.86 2.84 5.17
N VAL A 226 -20.79 4.10 5.59
CA VAL A 226 -21.62 4.62 6.69
C VAL A 226 -23.09 4.57 6.26
N SER A 227 -23.88 3.81 7.00
CA SER A 227 -25.33 3.67 6.82
C SER A 227 -26.13 4.50 7.81
N LYS A 228 -25.55 4.80 8.98
CA LYS A 228 -26.16 5.60 10.03
C LYS A 228 -25.07 6.27 10.85
N GLN A 229 -25.40 7.42 11.42
CA GLN A 229 -24.56 8.17 12.36
C GLN A 229 -25.38 8.61 13.56
N ALA A 230 -24.74 8.78 14.72
CA ALA A 230 -25.33 9.38 15.90
C ALA A 230 -24.32 10.34 16.54
N PRO A 231 -24.68 11.60 16.84
CA PRO A 231 -25.95 12.27 16.53
C PRO A 231 -26.30 12.31 15.04
N LEU A 232 -27.61 12.38 14.76
CA LEU A 232 -28.13 12.48 13.39
C LEU A 232 -27.70 13.80 12.76
N PHE A 233 -27.44 13.77 11.46
CA PHE A 233 -27.27 14.99 10.68
C PHE A 233 -28.61 15.72 10.56
N SER A 234 -28.63 17.02 10.88
CA SER A 234 -29.72 17.93 10.55
C SER A 234 -29.19 19.37 10.45
N GLU A 235 -29.97 20.29 9.87
CA GLU A 235 -29.59 21.70 9.75
C GLU A 235 -29.33 22.38 11.11
N ASN A 236 -29.97 21.87 12.18
CA ASN A 236 -29.88 22.40 13.54
C ASN A 236 -29.11 21.47 14.51
N ALA A 237 -28.46 20.43 14.00
CA ALA A 237 -27.66 19.53 14.82
C ALA A 237 -26.29 20.16 15.10
N TYR A 238 -26.16 20.79 16.27
CA TYR A 238 -24.93 21.40 16.75
C TYR A 238 -24.40 20.69 17.99
N VAL A 239 -23.11 20.38 17.98
CA VAL A 239 -22.41 19.70 19.08
C VAL A 239 -21.15 20.46 19.47
N ASN A 240 -20.59 20.17 20.65
CA ASN A 240 -19.35 20.80 21.09
C ASN A 240 -18.16 20.21 20.32
N LEU A 241 -17.04 20.95 20.27
CA LEU A 241 -15.80 20.43 19.70
C LEU A 241 -15.34 19.16 20.43
N GLY A 242 -14.82 18.20 19.66
CA GLY A 242 -14.37 16.91 20.18
C GLY A 242 -15.48 15.92 20.51
N THR A 243 -16.74 16.27 20.29
CA THR A 243 -17.84 15.32 20.43
C THR A 243 -17.60 14.09 19.57
N ALA A 244 -17.84 12.91 20.13
CA ALA A 244 -17.74 11.64 19.42
C ALA A 244 -19.01 11.37 18.60
N ILE A 245 -18.84 10.95 17.35
CA ILE A 245 -19.93 10.55 16.47
C ILE A 245 -19.85 9.04 16.25
N ASP A 246 -20.88 8.32 16.67
CA ASP A 246 -21.00 6.88 16.49
C ASP A 246 -21.44 6.57 15.06
N LEU A 247 -20.85 5.54 14.45
CA LEU A 247 -21.08 5.18 13.05
C LEU A 247 -21.47 3.71 12.90
N TRP A 248 -22.48 3.45 12.08
CA TRP A 248 -22.90 2.12 11.68
C TRP A 248 -22.59 1.87 10.21
N TYR A 249 -22.03 0.71 9.91
CA TYR A 249 -21.50 0.38 8.59
C TYR A 249 -22.26 -0.77 7.93
N LYS A 250 -22.47 -0.65 6.61
CA LYS A 250 -23.05 -1.68 5.74
C LYS A 250 -22.16 -1.98 4.54
N PRO A 251 -22.28 -3.16 3.90
CA PRO A 251 -21.59 -3.45 2.65
C PRO A 251 -22.01 -2.48 1.54
N LYS A 252 -21.08 -2.15 0.61
CA LYS A 252 -21.37 -1.25 -0.52
C LYS A 252 -22.61 -1.64 -1.32
N ALA A 253 -22.81 -2.94 -1.54
CA ALA A 253 -23.92 -3.47 -2.33
C ALA A 253 -25.30 -3.10 -1.75
N GLU A 254 -25.36 -2.82 -0.45
CA GLU A 254 -26.60 -2.49 0.28
C GLU A 254 -26.69 -1.01 0.66
N THR A 255 -25.72 -0.20 0.21
CA THR A 255 -25.61 1.22 0.56
C THR A 255 -26.14 2.08 -0.61
N ASP A 256 -27.46 2.18 -0.75
CA ASP A 256 -28.08 3.18 -1.65
C ASP A 256 -28.24 4.52 -0.92
N LEU A 257 -27.47 5.52 -1.35
CA LEU A 257 -27.47 6.85 -0.75
C LEU A 257 -28.86 7.50 -0.73
N LYS A 258 -29.70 7.27 -1.76
CA LYS A 258 -31.06 7.84 -1.79
C LYS A 258 -31.94 7.22 -0.70
N MET A 259 -31.83 5.92 -0.49
CA MET A 259 -32.54 5.25 0.60
C MET A 259 -32.02 5.70 1.96
N LEU A 260 -30.71 5.90 2.12
CA LEU A 260 -30.15 6.41 3.38
C LEU A 260 -30.66 7.82 3.70
N GLN A 261 -30.73 8.71 2.71
CA GLN A 261 -31.29 10.05 2.86
C GLN A 261 -32.79 10.01 3.20
N GLN A 262 -33.56 9.13 2.56
CA GLN A 262 -34.98 8.95 2.87
C GLN A 262 -35.19 8.44 4.30
N ASN A 263 -34.41 7.45 4.74
CA ASN A 263 -34.47 6.91 6.09
C ASN A 263 -34.08 7.97 7.14
N LEU A 264 -33.03 8.75 6.86
CA LEU A 264 -32.64 9.87 7.71
C LEU A 264 -33.78 10.90 7.85
N GLN A 265 -34.43 11.25 6.74
CA GLN A 265 -35.55 12.21 6.78
C GLN A 265 -36.73 11.67 7.58
N GLN A 266 -37.04 10.38 7.47
CA GLN A 266 -38.08 9.73 8.28
C GLN A 266 -37.72 9.75 9.77
N GLU A 267 -36.47 9.44 10.13
CA GLU A 267 -36.00 9.50 11.51
C GLU A 267 -36.09 10.93 12.08
N ILE A 268 -35.64 11.95 11.33
CA ILE A 268 -35.77 13.36 11.73
C ILE A 268 -37.24 13.73 11.98
N ASN A 269 -38.14 13.35 11.06
CA ASN A 269 -39.56 13.65 11.18
C ASN A 269 -40.20 12.95 12.38
N SER A 270 -39.74 11.75 12.76
CA SER A 270 -40.23 11.02 13.94
C SER A 270 -39.74 11.58 15.28
N GLN A 271 -38.63 12.33 15.28
CA GLN A 271 -38.04 12.94 16.48
C GLN A 271 -38.55 14.37 16.73
N THR A 272 -39.22 14.97 15.74
CA THR A 272 -39.84 16.29 15.88
C THR A 272 -41.25 16.09 16.46
N PRO A 273 -41.57 16.65 17.64
CA PRO A 273 -42.93 16.55 18.20
C PRO A 273 -43.94 17.13 17.19
N GLN A 274 -45.04 16.42 16.95
CA GLN A 274 -46.19 17.03 16.27
C GLN A 274 -46.75 18.12 17.20
N GLU A 275 -46.68 19.38 16.76
CA GLU A 275 -47.39 20.50 17.37
C GLU A 275 -48.91 20.31 17.32
#